data_AF-A0A7Z6XE53-F1
#
_entry.id   AF-A0A7Z6XE53-F1
#
_cell.length_a   1.000
_cell.length_b   1.000
_cell.length_c   1.000
_cell.angle_alpha   90.00
_cell.angle_beta   90.00
_cell.angle_gamma   90.00
#
_symmetry.space_group_name_H-M   'P 1'
#
loop_
_entity.id
_entity.type
_entity.pdbx_description
1 polymer ?
#
loop_
_entity_poly.entity_id
_entity_poly.type
_entity_poly.pdbx_seq_one_letter_code
_entity_poly.pdbx_strand_id
1 'polypeptide(L)' 'MTVHGQIVGLAHGRGEVAALLRAAGFAPGPDQAVELDRPGLIEWRGGDLDTWE' A
#
# COMPACT_ATOMS: atom_id res chain seq x y z
N MET A 1 -7.85 -0.99 -0.31
CA MET A 1 -6.55 -1.62 -0.02
C MET A 1 -6.67 -2.43 1.27
N THR A 2 -6.30 -3.71 1.21
CA THR A 2 -6.18 -4.58 2.40
C THR A 2 -4.72 -4.95 2.62
N VAL A 3 -4.32 -5.04 3.89
CA VAL A 3 -3.00 -5.51 4.34
C VAL A 3 -3.23 -6.58 5.38
N HIS A 4 -2.70 -7.79 5.16
CA HIS A 4 -2.95 -8.95 6.02
C HIS A 4 -4.44 -9.16 6.38
N GLY A 5 -5.35 -8.93 5.41
CA GLY A 5 -6.80 -9.07 5.62
C GLY A 5 -7.48 -7.90 6.34
N GLN A 6 -6.76 -6.87 6.79
CA GLN A 6 -7.36 -5.64 7.34
C GLN A 6 -7.48 -4.55 6.28
N ILE A 7 -8.63 -3.88 6.23
CA ILE A 7 -8.82 -2.69 5.38
C ILE A 7 -8.07 -1.53 6.01
N VAL A 8 -7.09 -0.98 5.30
CA VAL A 8 -6.30 0.17 5.78
C VAL A 8 -6.65 1.48 5.07
N GLY A 9 -7.36 1.43 3.94
CA GLY A 9 -7.87 2.62 3.26
C GLY A 9 -8.15 2.43 1.77
N LEU A 10 -8.48 3.54 1.10
CA LEU A 10 -8.56 3.68 -0.35
C LEU A 10 -7.38 4.54 -0.80
N ALA A 11 -6.73 4.14 -1.90
CA ALA A 11 -5.62 4.87 -2.49
C ALA A 11 -5.86 5.03 -3.98
N HIS A 12 -5.48 6.19 -4.51
CA HIS A 12 -5.61 6.54 -5.92
C HIS A 12 -4.25 6.58 -6.64
N GLY A 13 -3.17 6.23 -5.94
CA GLY A 13 -1.83 6.17 -6.49
C GLY A 13 -0.79 5.61 -5.52
N ARG A 14 0.41 5.34 -6.03
CA ARG A 14 1.54 4.74 -5.29
C ARG A 14 1.92 5.51 -4.02
N GLY A 15 1.91 6.84 -4.10
CA GLY A 15 2.26 7.71 -2.97
C GLY A 15 1.29 7.58 -1.80
N GLU A 16 -0.01 7.44 -2.09
CA GLU A 16 -1.04 7.25 -1.07
C GLU A 16 -0.97 5.87 -0.43
N VAL A 17 -0.67 4.82 -1.21
CA VAL A 17 -0.43 3.48 -0.66
C VAL A 17 0.73 3.50 0.33
N ALA A 18 1.85 4.16 -0.01
CA ALA A 18 2.98 4.30 0.90
C ALA A 18 2.60 5.07 2.17
N ALA A 19 1.78 6.12 2.07
CA ALA A 19 1.30 6.87 3.23
C ALA A 19 0.42 6.01 4.15
N LEU A 20 -0.52 5.24 3.58
CA LEU A 20 -1.40 4.34 4.32
C LEU A 20 -0.64 3.22 5.02
N LEU A 21 0.34 2.59 4.34
CA LEU A 21 1.18 1.56 4.94
C LEU A 21 1.95 2.09 6.15
N ARG A 22 2.50 3.31 6.06
CA ARG A 22 3.22 3.93 7.18
C ARG A 22 2.30 4.23 8.35
N ALA A 23 1.13 4.81 8.07
CA ALA A 23 0.13 5.10 9.09
C ALA A 23 -0.34 3.82 9.82
N ALA A 24 -0.39 2.70 9.10
CA ALA A 24 -0.76 1.39 9.65
C ALA A 24 0.41 0.60 10.27
N GLY A 25 1.64 1.15 10.26
CA GLY A 25 2.83 0.51 10.84
C GLY A 25 3.45 -0.61 10.00
N PHE A 26 3.04 -0.75 8.73
CA PHE A 26 3.52 -1.77 7.79
C PHE A 26 4.66 -1.30 6.88
N ALA A 27 5.08 -0.05 7.01
CA ALA A 27 6.17 0.53 6.25
C ALA A 27 7.14 1.32 7.14
N PRO A 28 8.43 1.41 6.77
CA PRO A 28 9.41 2.20 7.49
C PRO A 28 9.09 3.70 7.44
N GLY A 29 9.80 4.47 8.27
CA GLY A 29 9.60 5.91 8.44
C GLY A 29 9.60 6.74 7.14
N PRO A 30 9.20 8.02 7.22
CA PRO A 30 8.93 8.87 6.06
C PRO A 30 10.09 8.99 5.06
N ASP A 31 11.33 8.88 5.53
CA ASP A 31 12.55 9.01 4.71
C ASP A 31 13.01 7.70 4.06
N GLN A 32 12.29 6.60 4.30
CA GLN A 32 12.61 5.30 3.69
C GLN A 32 11.60 4.96 2.58
N ALA A 33 12.16 4.40 1.50
CA ALA A 33 11.37 3.88 0.39
C ALA A 33 10.52 2.68 0.86
N VAL A 34 9.26 2.66 0.40
CA VAL A 34 8.35 1.55 0.65
C VAL A 34 8.33 0.67 -0.59
N GLU A 35 8.74 -0.59 -0.46
CA GLU A 35 8.57 -1.59 -1.52
C GLU A 35 7.09 -1.95 -1.63
N LEU A 36 6.47 -1.52 -2.72
CA LEU A 36 5.05 -1.73 -2.99
C LEU A 36 4.76 -3.04 -3.74
N ASP A 37 5.79 -3.73 -4.23
CA ASP A 37 5.66 -4.99 -4.98
C ASP A 37 5.71 -6.24 -4.08
N ARG A 38 5.77 -6.08 -2.75
CA ARG A 38 5.93 -7.20 -1.82
C ARG A 38 4.73 -8.14 -1.85
N PRO A 39 4.90 -9.38 -2.36
CA PRO A 39 3.81 -10.35 -2.40
C PRO A 39 3.34 -10.67 -0.98
N GLY A 40 2.03 -10.57 -0.74
CA GLY A 40 1.40 -10.90 0.54
C GLY A 40 1.32 -9.77 1.56
N LEU A 41 1.94 -8.60 1.29
CA LEU A 41 1.75 -7.40 2.10
C LEU A 41 0.54 -6.59 1.63
N ILE A 42 0.41 -6.38 0.32
CA ILE A 42 -0.64 -5.56 -0.27
C ILE A 42 -1.55 -6.43 -1.13
N GLU A 43 -2.84 -6.38 -0.84
CA GLU A 43 -3.87 -6.93 -1.70
C GLU A 43 -4.60 -5.80 -2.44
N TRP A 44 -4.41 -5.77 -3.75
CA TRP A 44 -5.03 -4.79 -4.65
C TRP A 44 -6.47 -5.20 -4.98
N ARG A 45 -7.40 -4.23 -4.97
CA ARG A 45 -8.81 -4.41 -5.29
C ARG A 45 -9.16 -3.40 -6.39
N GLY A 46 -9.12 -3.84 -7.65
CA GLY A 46 -9.43 -2.99 -8.82
C GLY A 46 -8.23 -2.49 -9.63
N GLY A 47 -7.02 -2.99 -9.38
CA GLY A 47 -5.80 -2.59 -10.11
C GLY A 47 -4.59 -3.37 -9.62
N ASP A 48 -3.39 -2.86 -9.90
CA ASP A 48 -2.10 -3.37 -9.41
C ASP A 48 -1.09 -2.21 -9.23
N LEU A 49 0.19 -2.52 -9.02
CA LEU A 49 1.23 -1.49 -8.83
C LEU A 49 1.33 -0.53 -10.03
N ASP A 50 1.09 -1.01 -11.24
CA ASP A 50 1.26 -0.32 -12.51
C ASP A 50 -0.06 0.17 -13.12
N THR A 51 -1.18 -0.43 -12.74
CA THR A 51 -2.50 -0.18 -13.32
C THR A 51 -3.48 0.31 -12.25
N TRP A 52 -3.96 1.54 -12.41
CA TRP A 52 -4.89 2.22 -11.50
C TRP A 52 -6.15 2.58 -12.30
N GLU A 53 -7.13 1.67 -12.37
CA GLU A 53 -8.43 1.91 -13.01
C GLU A 53 -9.49 2.42 -12.02
#